data_AF-A0AA85F6M7-F1
#
_entry.id   AF-A0AA85F6M7-F1
#
_cell.length_a   1.000
_cell.length_b   1.000
_cell.length_c   1.000
_cell.angle_alpha   90.00
_cell.angle_beta   90.00
_cell.angle_gamma   90.00
#
_symmetry.space_group_name_H-M   'P 1'
#
loop_
_entity.id
_entity.type
_entity.pdbx_description
1 polymer ?
#
loop_
_entity_poly.entity_id
_entity_poly.type
_entity_poly.pdbx_seq_one_letter_code
_entity_poly.pdbx_strand_id
1 'polypeptide(L)'
;MARHLKIVHEGLEECKCDSCGRKFTTKFALHRHIRKVHEGISELVLPCACCGKKFSAKHGLERHMRLIHESAELCICPLCNRSFSTKFAFNRHTKTVHSGNLIPIALSKCCLIF
;
A
#
# COMPACT_ATOMS: atom_id res chain seq x y z
N MET A 1 15.79 -6.61 13.60
CA MET A 1 16.50 -7.65 12.81
C MET A 1 15.96 -9.07 13.05
N ALA A 2 15.60 -9.46 14.29
CA ALA A 2 15.11 -10.80 14.61
C ALA A 2 13.93 -11.33 13.75
N ARG A 3 12.96 -10.47 13.42
CA ARG A 3 11.80 -10.87 12.60
C ARG A 3 12.15 -11.21 11.15
N HIS A 4 13.14 -10.54 10.55
CA HIS A 4 13.57 -10.82 9.18
C HIS A 4 14.24 -12.20 9.09
N LEU A 5 15.11 -12.50 10.07
CA LEU A 5 15.83 -13.77 10.15
C LEU A 5 14.87 -14.96 10.32
N LYS A 6 13.88 -14.85 11.23
CA LYS A 6 12.84 -15.89 11.37
C LYS A 6 12.02 -16.11 10.09
N ILE A 7 11.62 -15.04 9.37
CA ILE A 7 10.81 -15.15 8.14
C ILE A 7 11.58 -15.83 7.00
N VAL A 8 12.85 -15.46 6.82
CA VAL A 8 13.61 -15.79 5.59
C VAL A 8 14.53 -16.99 5.79
N HIS A 9 15.10 -17.17 6.98
CA HIS A 9 16.11 -18.20 7.25
C HIS A 9 15.58 -19.40 8.05
N GLU A 10 14.51 -19.24 8.84
CA GLU A 10 14.06 -20.25 9.81
C GLU A 10 12.68 -20.86 9.53
N GLY A 11 11.99 -20.41 8.46
CA GLY A 11 10.70 -21.01 8.06
C GLY A 11 9.61 -20.89 9.13
N LEU A 12 9.30 -19.66 9.57
CA LEU A 12 8.26 -19.34 10.58
C LEU A 12 7.04 -20.27 10.61
N GLU A 13 6.99 -21.09 11.65
CA GLU A 13 5.85 -21.94 12.00
C GLU A 13 4.64 -21.18 12.57
N GLU A 14 4.74 -19.89 12.92
CA GLU A 14 3.80 -19.32 13.91
C GLU A 14 2.76 -18.32 13.38
N CYS A 15 2.55 -18.22 12.07
CA CYS A 15 1.51 -17.36 11.48
C CYS A 15 0.65 -18.12 10.47
N LYS A 16 0.22 -19.32 10.85
CA LYS A 16 -0.71 -20.17 10.10
C LYS A 16 -2.14 -19.93 10.59
N CYS A 17 -3.10 -19.97 9.69
CA CYS A 17 -4.51 -20.07 10.05
C CYS A 17 -4.84 -21.53 10.38
N ASP A 18 -5.30 -21.81 11.59
CA ASP A 18 -5.71 -23.16 11.99
C ASP A 18 -6.94 -23.65 11.23
N SER A 19 -7.86 -22.75 10.86
CA SER A 19 -9.09 -23.11 10.15
C SER A 19 -8.89 -23.53 8.69
N CYS A 20 -7.88 -22.99 7.98
CA CYS A 20 -7.67 -23.30 6.55
C CYS A 20 -6.22 -23.61 6.17
N GLY A 21 -5.32 -23.65 7.13
CA GLY A 21 -3.91 -23.99 6.94
C GLY A 21 -3.05 -22.93 6.24
N ARG A 22 -3.61 -21.77 5.87
CA ARG A 22 -2.91 -20.74 5.10
C ARG A 22 -1.84 -20.04 5.94
N LYS A 23 -0.64 -19.89 5.39
CA LYS A 23 0.49 -19.23 6.06
C LYS A 23 0.56 -17.75 5.73
N PHE A 24 0.93 -16.94 6.72
CA PHE A 24 1.08 -15.50 6.61
C PHE A 24 2.44 -15.05 7.14
N THR A 25 2.95 -13.94 6.61
CA THR A 25 4.25 -13.37 7.03
C THR A 25 4.15 -12.53 8.31
N THR A 26 2.93 -12.24 8.78
CA THR A 26 2.67 -11.34 9.90
C THR A 26 1.40 -11.76 10.65
N LYS A 27 1.38 -11.58 11.99
CA LYS A 27 0.17 -11.78 12.82
C LYS A 27 -1.00 -10.89 12.37
N PHE A 28 -0.74 -9.65 11.96
CA PHE A 28 -1.77 -8.73 11.46
C PHE A 28 -2.45 -9.28 10.20
N ALA A 29 -1.69 -9.85 9.27
CA ALA A 29 -2.22 -10.43 8.04
C ALA A 29 -3.06 -11.68 8.32
N LEU A 30 -2.63 -12.52 9.28
CA LEU A 30 -3.40 -13.66 9.76
C LEU A 30 -4.71 -13.23 10.41
N HIS A 31 -4.67 -12.32 11.38
CA HIS A 31 -5.87 -11.86 12.08
C HIS A 31 -6.88 -11.19 11.14
N ARG A 32 -6.41 -10.40 10.17
CA ARG A 32 -7.26 -9.83 9.12
C ARG A 32 -7.88 -10.91 8.23
N HIS A 33 -7.13 -11.95 7.91
CA HIS A 33 -7.64 -13.07 7.13
C HIS A 33 -8.75 -13.80 7.88
N ILE A 34 -8.55 -14.12 9.17
CA ILE A 34 -9.54 -14.80 10.00
C ILE A 34 -10.84 -13.98 10.04
N ARG A 35 -10.74 -12.69 10.38
CA ARG A 35 -11.92 -11.82 10.44
C ARG A 35 -12.67 -11.72 9.12
N LYS A 36 -11.96 -11.60 8.00
CA LYS A 36 -12.59 -11.45 6.69
C LYS A 36 -13.18 -12.75 6.14
N VAL A 37 -12.46 -13.87 6.29
CA VAL A 37 -12.75 -15.14 5.59
C VAL A 37 -13.54 -16.11 6.46
N HIS A 38 -13.24 -16.16 7.76
CA HIS A 38 -13.85 -17.11 8.68
C HIS A 38 -14.96 -16.49 9.51
N GLU A 39 -14.81 -15.22 9.93
CA GLU A 39 -15.84 -14.53 10.72
C GLU A 39 -16.80 -13.69 9.85
N GLY A 40 -16.51 -13.51 8.56
CA GLY A 40 -17.34 -12.72 7.64
C GLY A 40 -17.36 -11.20 7.94
N ILE A 41 -16.51 -10.73 8.86
CA ILE A 41 -16.43 -9.35 9.31
C ILE A 41 -15.70 -8.52 8.24
N SER A 42 -16.50 -8.05 7.28
CA SER A 42 -16.02 -7.23 6.15
C SER A 42 -15.92 -5.74 6.48
N GLU A 43 -16.55 -5.30 7.57
CA GLU A 43 -16.59 -3.92 8.07
C GLU A 43 -15.24 -3.37 8.58
N LEU A 44 -14.21 -4.22 8.71
CA LEU A 44 -12.83 -3.79 9.02
C LEU A 44 -12.14 -3.00 7.91
N VAL A 45 -12.86 -2.73 6.83
CA VAL A 45 -12.40 -1.88 5.75
C VAL A 45 -12.84 -0.45 6.01
N LEU A 46 -11.87 0.45 6.10
CA LEU A 46 -12.10 1.88 6.24
C LEU A 46 -12.57 2.43 4.88
N PRO A 47 -13.83 2.87 4.73
CA PRO A 47 -14.30 3.46 3.49
C PRO A 47 -13.72 4.87 3.33
N CYS A 48 -13.37 5.22 2.10
CA CYS A 48 -13.13 6.60 1.72
C CYS A 48 -14.45 7.37 1.78
N ALA A 49 -14.50 8.48 2.54
CA ALA A 49 -15.68 9.32 2.62
C ALA A 49 -16.03 10.01 1.29
N CYS A 50 -15.04 10.23 0.41
CA CYS A 50 -15.26 10.93 -0.87
C CYS A 50 -15.76 10.01 -2.00
N CYS A 51 -15.31 8.75 -2.05
CA CYS A 51 -15.62 7.85 -3.17
C CYS A 51 -16.12 6.46 -2.77
N GLY A 52 -16.28 6.19 -1.47
CA GLY A 52 -16.76 4.90 -0.95
C GLY A 52 -15.77 3.73 -1.10
N LYS A 53 -14.58 3.95 -1.67
CA LYS A 53 -13.58 2.89 -1.84
C LYS A 53 -13.09 2.37 -0.50
N LYS A 54 -13.08 1.05 -0.33
CA LYS A 54 -12.83 0.36 0.95
C LYS A 54 -11.37 -0.06 1.10
N PHE A 55 -10.74 0.25 2.23
CA PHE A 55 -9.33 -0.04 2.51
C PHE A 55 -9.14 -0.90 3.75
N SER A 56 -8.35 -1.95 3.62
CA SER A 56 -8.07 -2.89 4.72
C SER A 56 -7.14 -2.38 5.83
N ALA A 57 -6.66 -1.14 5.75
CA ALA A 57 -5.76 -0.53 6.73
C ALA A 57 -5.76 0.99 6.62
N LYS A 58 -5.59 1.69 7.76
CA LYS A 58 -5.61 3.15 7.86
C LYS A 58 -4.59 3.84 6.94
N HIS A 59 -3.33 3.40 6.96
CA HIS A 59 -2.30 3.94 6.07
C HIS A 59 -2.64 3.83 4.58
N GLY A 60 -3.43 2.82 4.19
CA GLY A 60 -3.91 2.63 2.82
C GLY A 60 -4.96 3.66 2.43
N LEU A 61 -5.89 3.94 3.35
CA LEU A 61 -6.89 5.00 3.20
C LEU A 61 -6.23 6.39 3.20
N GLU A 62 -5.37 6.69 4.17
CA GLU A 62 -4.67 7.98 4.26
C GLU A 62 -3.86 8.27 3.00
N ARG A 63 -3.10 7.28 2.51
CA ARG A 63 -2.39 7.42 1.23
C ARG A 63 -3.36 7.64 0.07
N HIS A 64 -4.49 6.95 0.03
CA HIS A 64 -5.48 7.17 -1.02
C HIS A 64 -6.09 8.57 -0.96
N MET A 65 -6.51 9.03 0.21
CA MET A 65 -7.00 10.38 0.43
C MET A 65 -5.96 11.38 -0.07
N ARG A 66 -4.69 11.20 0.34
CA ARG A 66 -3.60 12.06 -0.09
C ARG A 66 -3.45 12.14 -1.60
N LEU A 67 -3.46 11.00 -2.29
CA LEU A 67 -3.11 10.93 -3.72
C LEU A 67 -4.26 11.26 -4.68
N ILE A 68 -5.50 11.06 -4.23
CA ILE A 68 -6.69 11.09 -5.09
C ILE A 68 -7.62 12.24 -4.73
N HIS A 69 -7.68 12.62 -3.44
CA HIS A 69 -8.65 13.60 -2.95
C HIS A 69 -7.97 14.87 -2.39
N GLU A 70 -6.77 14.77 -1.82
CA GLU A 70 -5.95 15.90 -1.41
C GLU A 70 -4.97 16.29 -2.54
N SER A 71 -4.53 17.54 -2.54
CA SER A 71 -3.41 18.02 -3.35
C SER A 71 -2.08 17.41 -2.88
N ALA A 72 -1.89 16.10 -3.04
CA ALA A 72 -0.54 15.53 -2.95
C ALA A 72 0.28 15.94 -4.16
N GLU A 73 1.49 16.42 -3.89
CA GLU A 73 2.54 16.49 -4.89
C GLU A 73 2.89 15.07 -5.36
N LEU A 74 2.35 14.70 -6.52
CA LEU A 74 2.77 13.49 -7.22
C LEU A 74 4.10 13.76 -7.93
N CYS A 75 5.01 12.79 -7.87
CA CYS A 75 6.21 12.80 -8.69
C CYS A 75 5.87 12.22 -10.07
N ILE A 76 5.91 13.01 -11.14
CA ILE A 76 5.62 12.56 -12.50
C ILE A 76 6.91 12.41 -13.29
N CYS A 77 7.01 11.29 -14.02
CA CYS A 77 8.11 11.06 -14.96
C CYS A 77 7.98 11.97 -16.19
N PRO A 78 8.97 12.86 -16.46
CA PRO A 78 8.91 13.73 -17.61
C PRO A 78 9.01 12.97 -18.95
N LEU A 79 9.52 11.74 -18.96
CA LEU A 79 9.71 10.96 -20.20
C LEU A 79 8.49 10.10 -20.59
N CYS A 80 7.72 9.61 -19.61
CA CYS A 80 6.59 8.71 -19.86
C CYS A 80 5.29 9.11 -19.16
N ASN A 81 5.27 10.27 -18.49
CA ASN A 81 4.13 10.85 -17.80
C ASN A 81 3.50 9.98 -16.70
N ARG A 82 4.22 8.94 -16.24
CA ARG A 82 3.75 8.07 -15.15
C ARG A 82 3.88 8.78 -13.81
N SER A 83 2.83 8.71 -12.99
CA SER A 83 2.79 9.34 -11.67
C SER A 83 3.17 8.38 -10.55
N PHE A 84 3.84 8.92 -9.53
CA PHE A 84 4.32 8.19 -8.36
C PHE A 84 3.97 8.94 -7.08
N SER A 85 3.50 8.20 -6.09
CA SER A 85 3.12 8.73 -4.78
C SER A 85 4.31 9.02 -3.85
N THR A 86 5.52 8.57 -4.22
CA THR A 86 6.73 8.75 -3.42
C THR A 86 7.95 8.96 -4.31
N LYS A 87 8.90 9.78 -3.85
CA LYS A 87 10.18 10.03 -4.54
C LYS A 87 11.02 8.76 -4.72
N PHE A 88 10.96 7.83 -3.75
CA PHE A 88 11.64 6.54 -3.87
C PHE A 88 11.11 5.70 -5.02
N ALA A 89 9.78 5.60 -5.17
CA ALA A 89 9.17 4.82 -6.24
C ALA A 89 9.47 5.42 -7.62
N PHE A 90 9.46 6.75 -7.70
CA PHE A 90 9.89 7.49 -8.88
C PHE A 90 11.37 7.21 -9.22
N ASN A 91 12.30 7.43 -8.29
CA ASN A 91 13.74 7.22 -8.53
C ASN A 91 14.06 5.78 -8.96
N ARG A 92 13.37 4.80 -8.37
CA ARG A 92 13.51 3.41 -8.80
C ARG A 92 13.05 3.23 -10.25
N HIS A 93 11.88 3.76 -10.60
CA HIS A 93 11.37 3.71 -11.96
C HIS A 93 12.32 4.36 -12.96
N THR A 94 12.85 5.55 -12.68
CA THR A 94 13.74 6.26 -13.60
C THR A 94 15.04 5.50 -13.82
N LYS A 95 15.59 4.90 -12.74
CA LYS A 95 16.78 4.06 -12.83
C LYS A 95 16.54 2.79 -13.64
N THR A 96 15.40 2.13 -13.46
CA THR A 96 15.14 0.83 -14.10
C THR A 96 14.62 0.93 -15.53
N VAL A 97 13.86 1.99 -15.86
CA VAL A 97 13.17 2.13 -17.15
C VAL A 97 13.89 3.12 -18.07
N HIS A 98 14.52 4.15 -17.49
CA HIS A 98 15.13 5.25 -18.24
C HIS A 98 16.63 5.38 -18.01
N SER A 99 17.25 4.40 -17.30
CA SER A 99 18.69 4.34 -17.02
C SER A 99 19.28 5.65 -16.49
N GLY A 100 18.56 6.36 -15.62
CA GLY A 100 19.00 7.66 -15.11
C GLY A 100 18.29 8.14 -13.84
N ASN A 101 18.86 9.16 -13.21
CA ASN A 101 18.21 9.93 -12.14
C ASN A 101 17.51 11.13 -12.77
N LEU A 102 16.20 11.01 -12.99
CA LEU A 102 15.40 12.13 -13.50
C LEU A 102 14.92 12.99 -12.34
N ILE A 103 14.55 14.24 -12.62
CA ILE A 103 13.87 15.10 -11.66
C ILE A 103 12.36 14.96 -11.91
N PRO A 104 11.54 14.66 -10.88
CA PRO A 104 10.12 14.52 -11.08
C PRO A 104 9.46 15.88 -11.28
N ILE A 105 8.44 15.94 -12.14
CA ILE A 105 7.51 17.07 -12.16
C ILE A 105 6.56 16.88 -10.97
N ALA A 106 6.48 17.87 -10.08
CA ALA A 106 5.52 17.90 -9.00
C ALA A 106 4.19 18.46 -9.52
N LEU A 107 3.14 17.62 -9.55
CA LEU A 107 1.79 18.10 -9.81
C LEU A 107 0.91 17.85 -8.58
N SER A 108 0.23 18.91 -8.16
CA SER A 108 -0.86 18.86 -7.20
C SER A 108 -2.14 18.53 -7.96
N LYS A 109 -2.61 17.28 -7.86
CA LYS A 109 -3.96 16.95 -8.34
C LYS A 109 -4.96 17.34 -7.26
N CYS A 110 -5.74 18.38 -7.54
CA CYS A 110 -6.81 18.83 -6.66
C CYS A 110 -8.09 18.05 -7.01
N CYS A 111 -8.65 17.32 -6.04
CA CYS A 111 -10.09 17.10 -6.00
C CYS A 111 -10.61 18.03 -4.91
N LEU A 112 -10.83 19.31 -5.26
CA LEU A 112 -11.50 20.24 -4.36
C LEU A 112 -12.84 19.64 -3.96
N ILE A 113 -13.07 19.52 -2.66
CA ILE A 113 -14.39 19.32 -2.11
C ILE A 113 -14.92 20.74 -1.82
N PHE A 114 -16.04 21.10 -2.43
CA PHE A 114 -16.90 22.19 -1.98
C PHE A 114 -17.66 21.76 -0.72
#